data_AF-A0AA35LK42-F1
#
_entry.id   AF-A0AA35LK42-F1
#
_cell.length_a   1.000
_cell.length_b   1.000
_cell.length_c   1.000
_cell.angle_alpha   90.00
_cell.angle_beta   90.00
_cell.angle_gamma   90.00
#
_symmetry.space_group_name_H-M   'P 1'
#
loop_
_entity.id
_entity.type
_entity.pdbx_description
1 polymer ?
#
loop_
_entity_poly.entity_id
_entity_poly.type
_entity_poly.pdbx_seq_one_letter_code
_entity_poly.pdbx_strand_id
1 'polypeptide(L)'
;MISKTFLHLWFLSVFVGSYGEENTEKMKGILGEPATFLLNTAEQFKKISWLRTKGKQDLEIFVVAIPRKDPEEKCELSDQIPAYRGRLSVSKNCTMLQINNLNQEDSGTYKAQIQIADDKDPISEIFPLRVYKRLLEADLEIVCDRKGYRGGNGTLQLNCSAGSWEDDATFSWAPASMSDSTGRSLVTRHSLESNDLNFTCNVENPVSNASKTVYFLKICSEDKPTGSTSKVIWSILAVVVLIICAGLFVWMMKKRGSHRKQLDSARQSGKTAAPSCFDSAHPTPIGKVGNSSSHDFRICSHPM
;
A
#
# COMPACT_ATOMS: atom_id res chain seq x y z
N MET A 1 -34.80 -62.88 33.83
CA MET A 1 -33.92 -61.77 34.23
C MET A 1 -32.88 -61.58 33.12
N ILE A 2 -32.92 -60.41 32.45
CA ILE A 2 -31.82 -59.75 31.69
C ILE A 2 -31.35 -60.52 30.42
N SER A 3 -31.89 -60.26 29.23
CA SER A 3 -31.67 -59.10 28.34
C SER A 3 -30.19 -58.73 28.14
N LYS A 4 -29.61 -59.11 26.99
CA LYS A 4 -28.51 -58.35 26.36
C LYS A 4 -28.73 -58.32 24.85
N THR A 5 -29.46 -57.30 24.45
CA THR A 5 -29.59 -56.77 23.10
C THR A 5 -28.22 -56.48 22.49
N PHE A 6 -27.99 -57.01 21.29
CA PHE A 6 -26.93 -56.59 20.38
C PHE A 6 -27.16 -55.13 19.96
N LEU A 7 -26.22 -54.25 20.29
CA LEU A 7 -26.13 -52.90 19.72
C LEU A 7 -24.85 -52.85 18.87
N HIS A 8 -24.97 -53.22 17.60
CA HIS A 8 -23.97 -52.83 16.60
C HIS A 8 -24.29 -51.39 16.18
N LEU A 9 -23.54 -50.44 16.73
CA LEU A 9 -23.44 -49.07 16.23
C LEU A 9 -22.83 -49.13 14.82
N TRP A 10 -23.68 -49.21 13.80
CA TRP A 10 -23.31 -48.84 12.44
C TRP A 10 -23.20 -47.31 12.40
N PHE A 11 -21.99 -46.81 12.60
CA PHE A 11 -21.63 -45.45 12.19
C PHE A 11 -21.72 -45.41 10.66
N LEU A 12 -22.85 -44.94 10.13
CA LEU A 12 -22.90 -44.41 8.77
C LEU A 12 -22.07 -43.13 8.77
N SER A 13 -20.77 -43.28 8.53
CA SER A 13 -19.93 -42.18 8.06
C SER A 13 -20.51 -41.74 6.73
N VAL A 14 -21.34 -40.70 6.76
CA VAL A 14 -21.65 -39.93 5.56
C VAL A 14 -20.32 -39.38 5.10
N PHE A 15 -19.75 -40.02 4.07
CA PHE A 15 -18.68 -39.41 3.31
C PHE A 15 -19.29 -38.12 2.74
N VAL A 16 -18.94 -36.99 3.36
CA VAL A 16 -18.98 -35.70 2.68
C VAL A 16 -18.05 -35.90 1.49
N GLY A 17 -18.64 -36.17 0.33
CA GLY A 17 -17.93 -36.15 -0.92
C GLY A 17 -17.31 -34.78 -1.04
N SER A 18 -16.00 -34.70 -0.82
CA SER A 18 -15.19 -33.59 -1.29
C SER A 18 -15.45 -33.55 -2.79
N TYR A 19 -16.31 -32.64 -3.21
CA TYR A 19 -16.58 -32.39 -4.61
C TYR A 19 -15.23 -32.06 -5.22
N GLY A 20 -14.70 -33.01 -6.00
CA GLY A 20 -13.47 -32.80 -6.74
C GLY A 20 -13.64 -31.51 -7.51
N GLU A 21 -12.58 -30.72 -7.55
CA GLU A 21 -12.43 -29.63 -8.50
C GLU A 21 -12.40 -30.29 -9.88
N GLU A 22 -13.58 -30.63 -10.39
CA GLU A 22 -13.82 -30.96 -11.77
C GLU A 22 -13.24 -29.80 -12.56
N ASN A 23 -12.49 -30.10 -13.61
CA ASN A 23 -11.84 -29.14 -14.48
C ASN A 23 -12.90 -28.38 -15.29
N THR A 24 -13.75 -27.62 -14.61
CA THR A 24 -14.81 -26.82 -15.19
C THR A 24 -14.14 -25.62 -15.83
N GLU A 25 -14.24 -25.50 -17.15
CA GLU A 25 -13.68 -24.37 -17.88
C GLU A 25 -14.26 -23.06 -17.31
N LYS A 26 -13.37 -22.20 -16.81
CA LYS A 26 -13.75 -20.95 -16.16
C LYS A 26 -14.15 -19.95 -17.23
N MET A 27 -15.34 -19.37 -17.08
CA MET A 27 -15.76 -18.22 -17.88
C MET A 27 -14.82 -17.04 -17.62
N LYS A 28 -14.33 -16.45 -18.70
CA LYS A 28 -13.43 -15.28 -18.66
C LYS A 28 -14.27 -14.01 -18.77
N GLY A 29 -14.27 -13.19 -17.73
CA GLY A 29 -14.84 -11.84 -17.73
C GLY A 29 -13.75 -10.80 -17.91
N ILE A 30 -14.10 -9.66 -18.51
CA ILE A 30 -13.19 -8.51 -18.66
C ILE A 30 -13.68 -7.37 -17.78
N LEU A 31 -12.77 -6.74 -17.03
CA LEU A 31 -13.07 -5.62 -16.15
C LEU A 31 -13.80 -4.50 -16.91
N GLY A 32 -14.95 -4.06 -16.39
CA GLY A 32 -15.81 -3.03 -16.98
C GLY A 32 -16.71 -3.52 -18.12
N GLU A 33 -16.43 -4.67 -18.73
CA GLU A 33 -17.28 -5.30 -19.74
C GLU A 33 -18.40 -6.13 -19.07
N PRO A 34 -19.48 -6.47 -19.79
CA PRO A 34 -20.52 -7.36 -19.27
C PRO A 34 -20.10 -8.84 -19.33
N ALA A 35 -20.62 -9.65 -18.39
CA ALA A 35 -20.61 -11.12 -18.49
C ALA A 35 -22.04 -11.66 -18.53
N THR A 36 -22.23 -12.72 -19.33
CA THR A 36 -23.54 -13.30 -19.60
C THR A 36 -23.54 -14.79 -19.25
N PHE A 37 -24.51 -15.18 -18.43
CA PHE A 37 -24.76 -16.55 -18.01
C PHE A 37 -26.02 -17.05 -18.72
N LEU A 38 -25.85 -18.04 -19.58
CA LEU A 38 -26.95 -18.66 -20.32
C LEU A 38 -27.26 -20.02 -19.70
N LEU A 39 -28.51 -20.22 -19.30
CA LEU A 39 -28.99 -21.50 -18.81
C LEU A 39 -29.23 -22.47 -19.96
N ASN A 40 -28.94 -23.75 -19.73
CA ASN A 40 -29.22 -24.83 -20.67
C ASN A 40 -30.58 -25.51 -20.43
N THR A 41 -31.35 -25.03 -19.45
CA THR A 41 -32.68 -25.59 -19.16
C THR A 41 -33.68 -25.32 -20.29
N ALA A 42 -34.40 -26.37 -20.69
CA ALA A 42 -35.53 -26.29 -21.62
C ALA A 42 -36.90 -26.37 -20.91
N GLU A 43 -36.91 -26.60 -19.59
CA GLU A 43 -38.13 -26.78 -18.81
C GLU A 43 -38.76 -25.45 -18.42
N GLN A 44 -40.09 -25.43 -18.29
CA GLN A 44 -40.78 -24.28 -17.67
C GLN A 44 -40.49 -24.27 -16.17
N PHE A 45 -40.13 -23.10 -15.64
CA PHE A 45 -39.77 -22.93 -14.24
C PHE A 45 -40.62 -21.83 -13.57
N LYS A 46 -40.77 -21.94 -12.25
CA LYS A 46 -41.45 -20.94 -11.41
C LYS A 46 -40.56 -19.75 -11.07
N LYS A 47 -39.29 -20.01 -10.76
CA LYS A 47 -38.30 -18.97 -10.42
C LYS A 47 -36.88 -19.50 -10.59
N ILE A 48 -35.95 -18.58 -10.78
CA ILE A 48 -34.51 -18.85 -10.75
C ILE A 48 -33.90 -18.02 -9.62
N SER A 49 -33.23 -18.67 -8.69
CA SER A 49 -32.44 -18.01 -7.65
C SER A 49 -30.97 -18.12 -8.03
N TRP A 50 -30.32 -16.98 -8.24
CA TRP A 50 -28.89 -16.95 -8.53
C TRP A 50 -28.13 -16.74 -7.23
N LEU A 51 -27.23 -17.67 -6.96
CA LEU A 51 -26.38 -17.69 -5.80
C LEU A 51 -24.93 -17.44 -6.22
N ARG A 52 -24.19 -16.85 -5.31
CA ARG A 52 -22.76 -16.61 -5.49
C ARG A 52 -21.98 -17.15 -4.30
N THR A 53 -20.85 -17.79 -4.60
CA THR A 53 -19.87 -18.20 -3.58
C THR A 53 -18.64 -17.28 -3.65
N LYS A 54 -18.24 -16.71 -2.51
CA LYS A 54 -16.94 -16.07 -2.32
C LYS A 54 -16.05 -16.96 -1.44
N GLY A 55 -15.17 -17.74 -2.06
CA GLY A 55 -14.20 -18.59 -1.32
C GLY A 55 -14.87 -19.73 -0.53
N LYS A 56 -14.54 -19.86 0.77
CA LYS A 56 -15.07 -20.89 1.67
C LYS A 56 -16.37 -20.50 2.41
N GLN A 57 -16.95 -19.33 2.10
CA GLN A 57 -18.17 -18.83 2.75
C GLN A 57 -19.46 -19.39 2.11
N ASP A 58 -20.57 -19.19 2.82
CA ASP A 58 -21.92 -19.63 2.45
C ASP A 58 -22.39 -18.99 1.12
N LEU A 59 -23.20 -19.76 0.39
CA LEU A 59 -23.87 -19.32 -0.83
C LEU A 59 -24.84 -18.17 -0.53
N GLU A 60 -24.60 -16.99 -1.09
CA GLU A 60 -25.49 -15.83 -0.95
C GLU A 60 -26.37 -15.70 -2.19
N ILE A 61 -27.69 -15.64 -2.00
CA ILE A 61 -28.63 -15.30 -3.08
C ILE A 61 -28.46 -13.82 -3.40
N PHE A 62 -28.02 -13.50 -4.62
CA PHE A 62 -27.82 -12.11 -5.02
C PHE A 62 -28.92 -11.56 -5.92
N VAL A 63 -29.60 -12.44 -6.66
CA VAL A 63 -30.77 -12.06 -7.46
C VAL A 63 -31.75 -13.22 -7.61
N VAL A 64 -33.03 -12.90 -7.60
CA VAL A 64 -34.11 -13.82 -7.95
C VAL A 64 -34.81 -13.31 -9.20
N ALA A 65 -34.97 -14.19 -10.19
CA ALA A 65 -35.70 -13.91 -11.43
C ALA A 65 -37.01 -14.74 -11.47
N ILE A 66 -38.13 -14.07 -11.70
CA ILE A 66 -39.46 -14.69 -11.75
C ILE A 66 -40.09 -14.39 -13.13
N PRO A 67 -40.47 -15.42 -13.90
CA PRO A 67 -41.26 -15.23 -15.12
C PRO A 67 -42.57 -14.53 -14.83
N ARG A 68 -42.95 -13.57 -15.69
CA ARG A 68 -44.28 -12.97 -15.67
C ARG A 68 -45.29 -13.90 -16.34
N LYS A 69 -46.57 -13.69 -16.02
CA LYS A 69 -47.68 -14.46 -16.62
C LYS A 69 -47.81 -14.17 -18.11
N ASP A 70 -47.54 -12.94 -18.51
CA ASP A 70 -47.47 -12.53 -19.90
C ASP A 70 -46.06 -12.80 -20.45
N PRO A 71 -45.91 -13.64 -21.49
CA PRO A 71 -44.61 -13.89 -22.14
C PRO A 71 -43.98 -12.66 -22.79
N GLU A 72 -44.75 -11.61 -23.10
CA GLU A 72 -44.23 -10.38 -23.68
C GLU A 72 -43.60 -9.43 -22.65
N GLU A 73 -43.97 -9.60 -21.37
CA GLU A 73 -43.40 -8.84 -20.25
C GLU A 73 -42.00 -9.34 -19.87
N LYS A 74 -41.16 -8.42 -19.38
CA LYS A 74 -39.84 -8.78 -18.84
C LYS A 74 -39.99 -9.51 -17.51
N CYS A 75 -39.07 -10.43 -17.24
CA CYS A 75 -38.95 -11.07 -15.94
C CYS A 75 -38.82 -10.05 -14.81
N GLU A 76 -39.46 -10.36 -13.69
CA GLU A 76 -39.27 -9.63 -12.45
C GLU A 76 -37.91 -10.02 -11.86
N LEU A 77 -37.06 -9.01 -11.62
CA LEU A 77 -35.80 -9.18 -10.91
C LEU A 77 -35.91 -8.56 -9.52
N SER A 78 -35.55 -9.35 -8.52
CA SER A 78 -35.37 -8.90 -7.14
C SER A 78 -33.90 -9.04 -6.79
N ASP A 79 -33.18 -7.91 -6.83
CA ASP A 79 -31.81 -7.85 -6.30
C ASP A 79 -31.82 -7.90 -4.77
N GLN A 80 -30.88 -8.65 -4.20
CA GLN A 80 -30.75 -8.83 -2.76
C GLN A 80 -29.49 -8.15 -2.21
N ILE A 81 -28.50 -7.91 -3.08
CA ILE A 81 -27.18 -7.39 -2.70
C ILE A 81 -26.96 -6.01 -3.32
N PRO A 82 -26.68 -4.97 -2.52
CA PRO A 82 -26.45 -3.61 -3.00
C PRO A 82 -25.36 -3.49 -4.08
N ALA A 83 -24.30 -4.31 -4.03
CA ALA A 83 -23.20 -4.28 -5.00
C ALA A 83 -23.61 -4.60 -6.45
N TYR A 84 -24.79 -5.20 -6.67
CA TYR A 84 -25.29 -5.55 -8.00
C TYR A 84 -26.41 -4.62 -8.50
N ARG A 85 -26.90 -3.69 -7.66
CA ARG A 85 -27.96 -2.76 -8.04
C ARG A 85 -27.59 -1.97 -9.29
N GLY A 86 -28.51 -1.93 -10.25
CA GLY A 86 -28.32 -1.24 -11.54
C GLY A 86 -27.33 -1.91 -12.50
N ARG A 87 -26.70 -3.02 -12.12
CA ARG A 87 -25.76 -3.78 -12.97
C ARG A 87 -26.38 -5.05 -13.54
N LEU A 88 -27.49 -5.52 -13.00
CA LEU A 88 -28.13 -6.76 -13.45
C LEU A 88 -29.15 -6.52 -14.55
N SER A 89 -29.15 -7.42 -15.52
CA SER A 89 -30.17 -7.48 -16.56
C SER A 89 -30.48 -8.94 -16.90
N VAL A 90 -31.70 -9.21 -17.33
CA VAL A 90 -32.15 -10.57 -17.65
C VAL A 90 -32.90 -10.56 -18.98
N SER A 91 -32.81 -11.67 -19.73
CA SER A 91 -33.63 -11.89 -20.91
C SER A 91 -35.13 -11.93 -20.57
N LYS A 92 -35.98 -11.70 -21.58
CA LYS A 92 -37.45 -11.75 -21.42
C LYS A 92 -37.95 -13.09 -20.86
N ASN A 93 -37.28 -14.19 -21.19
CA ASN A 93 -37.62 -15.55 -20.74
C ASN A 93 -36.85 -16.00 -19.48
N CYS A 94 -36.11 -15.09 -18.84
CA CYS A 94 -35.31 -15.31 -17.63
C CYS A 94 -34.12 -16.28 -17.74
N THR A 95 -33.88 -16.90 -18.89
CA THR A 95 -32.83 -17.92 -19.07
C THR A 95 -31.43 -17.34 -19.25
N MET A 96 -31.29 -16.02 -19.38
CA MET A 96 -30.02 -15.34 -19.52
C MET A 96 -29.89 -14.25 -18.48
N LEU A 97 -28.90 -14.36 -17.60
CA LEU A 97 -28.52 -13.30 -16.66
C LEU A 97 -27.27 -12.59 -17.18
N GLN A 98 -27.26 -11.27 -17.14
CA GLN A 98 -26.11 -10.46 -17.49
C GLN A 98 -25.74 -9.53 -16.34
N ILE A 99 -24.46 -9.55 -15.95
CA ILE A 99 -23.84 -8.64 -14.99
C ILE A 99 -23.03 -7.62 -15.79
N ASN A 100 -23.46 -6.36 -15.76
CA ASN A 100 -22.80 -5.25 -16.44
C ASN A 100 -21.70 -4.64 -15.57
N ASN A 101 -20.71 -4.01 -16.23
CA ASN A 101 -19.61 -3.32 -15.57
C ASN A 101 -18.93 -4.19 -14.51
N LEU A 102 -18.34 -5.31 -14.96
CA LEU A 102 -17.68 -6.26 -14.08
C LEU A 102 -16.57 -5.60 -13.28
N ASN A 103 -16.48 -5.96 -11.99
CA ASN A 103 -15.36 -5.61 -11.13
C ASN A 103 -14.56 -6.88 -10.75
N GLN A 104 -13.33 -6.71 -10.23
CA GLN A 104 -12.50 -7.85 -9.83
C GLN A 104 -13.16 -8.70 -8.75
N GLU A 105 -13.86 -8.05 -7.82
CA GLU A 105 -14.62 -8.70 -6.76
C GLU A 105 -15.88 -9.41 -7.25
N ASP A 106 -16.21 -9.42 -8.55
CA ASP A 106 -17.28 -10.24 -9.11
C ASP A 106 -16.78 -11.66 -9.46
N SER A 107 -15.46 -11.91 -9.42
CA SER A 107 -14.89 -13.25 -9.60
C SER A 107 -15.42 -14.23 -8.54
N GLY A 108 -15.77 -15.44 -8.95
CA GLY A 108 -16.28 -16.47 -8.06
C GLY A 108 -17.15 -17.49 -8.79
N THR A 109 -17.75 -18.38 -8.02
CA THR A 109 -18.66 -19.39 -8.58
C THR A 109 -20.09 -18.90 -8.45
N TYR A 110 -20.78 -18.83 -9.60
CA TYR A 110 -22.19 -18.52 -9.68
C TYR A 110 -22.98 -19.81 -9.84
N LYS A 111 -24.11 -19.91 -9.17
CA LYS A 111 -25.00 -21.06 -9.24
C LYS A 111 -26.41 -20.59 -9.53
N ALA A 112 -27.02 -21.08 -10.59
CA ALA A 112 -28.44 -20.89 -10.85
C ALA A 112 -29.22 -22.05 -10.24
N GLN A 113 -30.07 -21.78 -9.25
CA GLN A 113 -31.04 -22.73 -8.73
C GLN A 113 -32.40 -22.50 -9.41
N ILE A 114 -32.84 -23.50 -10.17
CA ILE A 114 -34.01 -23.43 -11.04
C ILE A 114 -35.13 -24.24 -10.38
N GLN A 115 -36.17 -23.55 -9.91
CA GLN A 115 -37.33 -24.18 -9.29
C GLN A 115 -38.38 -24.50 -10.36
N ILE A 116 -38.62 -25.78 -10.64
CA ILE A 116 -39.62 -26.20 -11.63
C ILE A 116 -41.04 -26.22 -11.02
N ALA A 117 -41.22 -26.91 -9.89
CA ALA A 117 -42.47 -27.03 -9.16
C ALA A 117 -42.20 -27.10 -7.66
N ASP A 118 -43.17 -26.77 -6.79
CA ASP A 118 -42.93 -26.65 -5.33
C ASP A 118 -42.57 -27.98 -4.66
N ASP A 119 -42.94 -29.10 -5.28
CA ASP A 119 -42.74 -30.47 -4.83
C ASP A 119 -41.50 -31.15 -5.44
N LYS A 120 -40.78 -30.45 -6.32
CA LYS A 120 -39.57 -30.97 -6.98
C LYS A 120 -38.31 -30.30 -6.44
N ASP A 121 -37.25 -31.09 -6.33
CA ASP A 121 -35.93 -30.56 -6.03
C ASP A 121 -35.46 -29.59 -7.13
N PRO A 122 -34.80 -28.46 -6.79
CA PRO A 122 -34.31 -27.52 -7.77
C PRO A 122 -33.17 -28.10 -8.61
N ILE A 123 -33.18 -27.81 -9.92
CA ILE A 123 -32.03 -28.08 -10.79
C ILE A 123 -30.98 -26.99 -10.55
N SER A 124 -29.71 -27.36 -10.66
CA SER A 124 -28.60 -26.44 -10.48
C SER A 124 -27.66 -26.42 -11.68
N GLU A 125 -27.35 -25.22 -12.17
CA GLU A 125 -26.28 -24.99 -13.16
C GLU A 125 -25.19 -24.11 -12.53
N ILE A 126 -23.92 -24.44 -12.77
CA ILE A 126 -22.76 -23.80 -12.13
C ILE A 126 -21.92 -23.08 -13.18
N PHE A 127 -21.56 -21.83 -12.89
CA PHE A 127 -20.78 -20.96 -13.76
C PHE A 127 -19.61 -20.35 -12.97
N PRO A 128 -18.41 -20.92 -13.07
CA PRO A 128 -17.22 -20.30 -12.51
C PRO A 128 -16.80 -19.10 -13.37
N LEU A 129 -16.78 -17.90 -12.79
CA LEU A 129 -16.34 -16.66 -13.44
C LEU A 129 -15.01 -16.18 -12.85
N ARG A 130 -14.04 -15.87 -13.73
CA ARG A 130 -12.84 -15.12 -13.36
C ARG A 130 -12.77 -13.82 -14.16
N VAL A 131 -12.66 -12.70 -13.46
CA VAL A 131 -12.58 -11.37 -14.07
C VAL A 131 -11.13 -10.95 -14.19
N TYR A 132 -10.70 -10.61 -15.42
CA TYR A 132 -9.36 -10.16 -15.76
C TYR A 132 -9.38 -8.70 -16.23
N LYS A 133 -8.28 -7.99 -15.99
CA LYS A 133 -8.04 -6.67 -16.61
C LYS A 133 -7.28 -6.88 -17.93
N ARG A 134 -7.61 -6.10 -18.97
CA ARG A 134 -6.75 -5.98 -20.15
C ARG A 134 -5.49 -5.20 -19.75
N LEU A 135 -4.34 -5.88 -19.79
CA LEU A 135 -3.06 -5.29 -19.39
C LEU A 135 -2.63 -4.21 -20.37
N LEU A 136 -2.08 -3.13 -19.82
CA LEU A 136 -1.42 -2.06 -20.58
C LEU A 136 0.05 -1.98 -20.18
N GLU A 137 0.90 -1.40 -21.03
CA GLU A 137 2.32 -1.15 -20.70
C GLU A 137 2.47 -0.36 -19.38
N ALA A 138 1.56 0.57 -19.10
CA ALA A 138 1.55 1.36 -17.88
C ALA A 138 1.28 0.54 -16.60
N ASP A 139 0.68 -0.64 -16.72
CA ASP A 139 0.46 -1.56 -15.60
C ASP A 139 1.70 -2.38 -15.25
N LEU A 140 2.69 -2.39 -16.15
CA LEU A 140 3.91 -3.17 -15.97
C LEU A 140 4.97 -2.34 -15.24
N GLU A 141 5.58 -2.91 -14.22
CA GLU A 141 6.72 -2.34 -13.51
C GLU A 141 7.93 -3.25 -13.64
N ILE A 142 9.08 -2.67 -13.97
CA ILE A 142 10.35 -3.37 -14.00
C ILE A 142 11.25 -2.76 -12.94
N VAL A 143 11.74 -3.59 -12.02
CA VAL A 143 12.64 -3.17 -10.93
C VAL A 143 14.00 -3.83 -11.12
N CYS A 144 15.06 -3.08 -10.86
CA CYS A 144 16.43 -3.52 -10.99
C CYS A 144 17.10 -3.75 -9.63
N ASP A 145 17.37 -5.02 -9.30
CA ASP A 145 18.06 -5.44 -8.08
C ASP A 145 19.56 -5.66 -8.34
N ARG A 146 20.40 -4.81 -7.73
CA ARG A 146 21.86 -4.89 -7.80
C ARG A 146 22.46 -5.75 -6.69
N LYS A 147 22.09 -7.03 -6.64
CA LYS A 147 22.69 -7.93 -5.64
C LYS A 147 24.14 -8.26 -6.01
N GLY A 148 25.10 -7.67 -5.30
CA GLY A 148 26.53 -7.95 -5.47
C GLY A 148 27.21 -7.18 -6.60
N TYR A 149 26.58 -6.13 -7.14
CA TYR A 149 27.19 -5.28 -8.16
C TYR A 149 28.24 -4.35 -7.54
N ARG A 150 29.51 -4.77 -7.52
CA ARG A 150 30.64 -3.97 -7.03
C ARG A 150 31.70 -3.86 -8.14
N GLY A 151 31.83 -2.70 -8.75
CA GLY A 151 32.99 -2.38 -9.62
C GLY A 151 33.15 -3.20 -10.90
N GLY A 152 32.05 -3.61 -11.56
CA GLY A 152 32.11 -4.22 -12.90
C GLY A 152 31.97 -5.75 -12.96
N ASN A 153 31.96 -6.47 -11.83
CA ASN A 153 31.81 -7.93 -11.79
C ASN A 153 30.58 -8.40 -10.98
N GLY A 154 29.42 -7.81 -11.23
CA GLY A 154 28.17 -8.16 -10.55
C GLY A 154 27.22 -9.04 -11.35
N THR A 155 26.34 -9.76 -10.64
CA THR A 155 25.10 -10.28 -11.22
C THR A 155 24.01 -9.24 -11.01
N LEU A 156 23.21 -9.00 -12.04
CA LEU A 156 22.07 -8.09 -11.99
C LEU A 156 20.78 -8.90 -12.15
N GLN A 157 19.74 -8.53 -11.42
CA GLN A 157 18.42 -9.14 -11.56
C GLN A 157 17.38 -8.07 -11.90
N LEU A 158 16.66 -8.26 -13.00
CA LEU A 158 15.48 -7.48 -13.37
C LEU A 158 14.23 -8.27 -13.01
N ASN A 159 13.30 -7.64 -12.30
CA ASN A 159 12.02 -8.23 -11.93
C ASN A 159 10.89 -7.47 -12.61
N CYS A 160 10.01 -8.17 -13.31
CA CYS A 160 8.81 -7.60 -13.91
C CYS A 160 7.59 -7.95 -13.06
N SER A 161 6.67 -7.00 -12.91
CA SER A 161 5.38 -7.20 -12.24
C SER A 161 4.26 -6.52 -13.01
N ALA A 162 3.04 -7.03 -12.87
CA ALA A 162 1.82 -6.40 -13.41
C ALA A 162 0.89 -5.91 -12.29
N GLY A 163 1.48 -5.58 -11.12
CA GLY A 163 0.78 -5.06 -9.96
C GLY A 163 -0.24 -6.04 -9.36
N SER A 164 -1.47 -5.59 -9.15
CA SER A 164 -2.56 -6.39 -8.58
C SER A 164 -3.28 -7.31 -9.59
N TRP A 165 -2.85 -7.34 -10.85
CA TRP A 165 -3.54 -8.01 -11.96
C TRP A 165 -2.74 -9.21 -12.52
N GLU A 166 -1.93 -9.83 -11.68
CA GLU A 166 -1.05 -10.95 -12.05
C GLU A 166 -1.74 -12.33 -12.04
N ASP A 167 -3.04 -12.38 -11.71
CA ASP A 167 -3.78 -13.64 -11.67
C ASP A 167 -3.77 -14.33 -13.03
N ASP A 168 -3.28 -15.57 -13.04
CA ASP A 168 -3.08 -16.39 -14.25
C ASP A 168 -2.20 -15.71 -15.33
N ALA A 169 -1.36 -14.74 -14.93
CA ALA A 169 -0.44 -14.07 -15.84
C ALA A 169 0.87 -14.84 -16.01
N THR A 170 1.34 -14.94 -17.25
CA THR A 170 2.63 -15.52 -17.61
C THR A 170 3.61 -14.41 -17.98
N PHE A 171 4.87 -14.58 -17.57
CA PHE A 171 5.93 -13.59 -17.77
C PHE A 171 7.02 -14.19 -18.65
N SER A 172 7.52 -13.38 -19.59
CA SER A 172 8.67 -13.73 -20.42
C SER A 172 9.54 -12.51 -20.69
N TRP A 173 10.79 -12.75 -21.07
CA TRP A 173 11.76 -11.69 -21.34
C TRP A 173 12.36 -11.84 -22.73
N ALA A 174 12.61 -10.72 -23.38
CA ALA A 174 13.38 -10.63 -24.62
C ALA A 174 14.59 -9.67 -24.44
N PRO A 175 15.76 -10.01 -25.00
CA PRO A 175 16.07 -11.21 -25.78
C PRO A 175 16.17 -12.50 -24.91
N ALA A 176 15.51 -13.58 -25.34
CA ALA A 176 15.45 -14.85 -24.60
C ALA A 176 16.80 -15.58 -24.52
N SER A 177 17.72 -15.31 -25.46
CA SER A 177 19.07 -15.88 -25.53
C SER A 177 20.00 -15.43 -24.39
N MET A 178 19.59 -14.45 -23.59
CA MET A 178 20.40 -13.85 -22.54
C MET A 178 19.86 -14.13 -21.13
N SER A 179 19.04 -15.18 -20.99
CA SER A 179 18.28 -15.44 -19.76
C SER A 179 18.52 -16.81 -19.13
N ASP A 180 18.99 -16.81 -17.88
CA ASP A 180 18.54 -17.76 -16.86
C ASP A 180 17.26 -17.15 -16.24
N SER A 181 16.13 -17.26 -16.94
CA SER A 181 14.86 -16.66 -16.50
C SER A 181 14.02 -17.64 -15.69
N THR A 182 13.40 -17.14 -14.63
CA THR A 182 12.29 -17.83 -13.92
C THR A 182 10.94 -17.45 -14.53
N GLY A 183 10.92 -16.98 -15.78
CA GLY A 183 9.79 -16.26 -16.38
C GLY A 183 9.66 -14.83 -15.86
N ARG A 184 9.42 -14.66 -14.55
CA ARG A 184 9.20 -13.34 -13.92
C ARG A 184 10.48 -12.51 -13.75
N SER A 185 11.57 -13.18 -13.34
CA SER A 185 12.85 -12.53 -13.11
C SER A 185 13.85 -12.89 -14.20
N LEU A 186 14.64 -11.91 -14.61
CA LEU A 186 15.75 -12.06 -15.53
C LEU A 186 17.06 -11.79 -14.79
N VAL A 187 17.91 -12.81 -14.70
CA VAL A 187 19.26 -12.70 -14.13
C VAL A 187 20.27 -12.57 -15.26
N THR A 188 21.13 -11.55 -15.19
CA THR A 188 22.13 -11.28 -16.21
C THR A 188 23.51 -10.92 -15.61
N ARG A 189 24.59 -11.34 -16.29
CA ARG A 189 25.99 -11.15 -15.87
C ARG A 189 26.76 -10.30 -16.89
N HIS A 190 26.26 -9.10 -17.21
CA HIS A 190 26.94 -8.19 -18.14
C HIS A 190 27.76 -7.10 -17.43
N SER A 191 28.91 -6.75 -18.02
CA SER A 191 29.64 -5.51 -17.71
C SER A 191 28.75 -4.31 -18.06
N LEU A 192 28.73 -3.29 -17.19
CA LEU A 192 28.04 -2.00 -17.42
C LEU A 192 28.51 -1.25 -18.68
N GLU A 193 29.54 -1.74 -19.39
CA GLU A 193 30.14 -1.09 -20.55
C GLU A 193 29.33 -1.23 -21.86
N SER A 194 28.29 -2.07 -21.89
CA SER A 194 27.40 -2.18 -23.06
C SER A 194 26.26 -1.15 -22.97
N ASN A 195 26.43 0.00 -23.63
CA ASN A 195 25.52 1.14 -23.57
C ASN A 195 24.11 0.88 -24.18
N ASP A 196 23.91 -0.21 -24.93
CA ASP A 196 22.73 -0.37 -25.79
C ASP A 196 21.82 -1.58 -25.45
N LEU A 197 21.97 -2.19 -24.27
CA LEU A 197 21.11 -3.31 -23.89
C LEU A 197 19.70 -2.84 -23.50
N ASN A 198 18.72 -3.26 -24.30
CA ASN A 198 17.31 -3.17 -24.00
C ASN A 198 16.76 -4.53 -23.53
N PHE A 199 15.92 -4.49 -22.51
CA PHE A 199 15.21 -5.67 -22.02
C PHE A 199 13.73 -5.40 -22.12
N THR A 200 13.01 -6.33 -22.74
CA THR A 200 11.56 -6.28 -22.88
C THR A 200 10.95 -7.37 -22.02
N CYS A 201 10.13 -6.98 -21.04
CA CYS A 201 9.24 -7.90 -20.37
C CYS A 201 7.95 -8.01 -21.18
N ASN A 202 7.48 -9.23 -21.44
CA ASN A 202 6.15 -9.49 -21.97
C ASN A 202 5.33 -10.22 -20.91
N VAL A 203 4.11 -9.74 -20.68
CA VAL A 203 3.15 -10.32 -19.74
C VAL A 203 1.87 -10.64 -20.49
N GLU A 204 1.41 -11.88 -20.36
CA GLU A 204 0.19 -12.37 -21.00
C GLU A 204 -0.76 -12.90 -19.93
N ASN A 205 -2.03 -12.53 -20.03
CA ASN A 205 -3.11 -13.13 -19.25
C ASN A 205 -4.21 -13.65 -20.19
N PRO A 206 -5.23 -14.37 -19.70
CA PRO A 206 -6.22 -15.03 -20.56
C PRO A 206 -7.04 -14.11 -21.49
N VAL A 207 -6.95 -12.79 -21.35
CA VAL A 207 -7.73 -11.80 -22.12
C VAL A 207 -6.88 -10.76 -22.86
N SER A 208 -5.55 -10.70 -22.62
CA SER A 208 -4.68 -9.66 -23.17
C SER A 208 -3.20 -9.97 -23.03
N ASN A 209 -2.38 -9.27 -23.82
CA ASN A 209 -0.93 -9.22 -23.67
C ASN A 209 -0.45 -7.76 -23.58
N ALA A 210 0.59 -7.53 -22.79
CA ALA A 210 1.28 -6.25 -22.70
C ALA A 210 2.79 -6.48 -22.64
N SER A 211 3.55 -5.49 -23.10
CA SER A 211 5.00 -5.53 -23.01
C SER A 211 5.56 -4.19 -22.59
N LYS A 212 6.72 -4.21 -21.94
CA LYS A 212 7.43 -3.01 -21.50
C LYS A 212 8.92 -3.18 -21.73
N THR A 213 9.51 -2.23 -22.45
CA THR A 213 10.95 -2.21 -22.73
C THR A 213 11.64 -1.19 -21.85
N VAL A 214 12.76 -1.60 -21.26
CA VAL A 214 13.61 -0.73 -20.44
C VAL A 214 15.04 -0.74 -20.96
N TYR A 215 15.67 0.42 -20.87
CA TYR A 215 17.08 0.59 -21.17
C TYR A 215 17.88 0.33 -19.89
N PHE A 216 18.84 -0.59 -19.99
CA PHE A 216 19.64 -1.07 -18.88
C PHE A 216 20.27 0.05 -18.06
N LEU A 217 20.95 1.01 -18.70
CA LEU A 217 21.56 2.15 -18.00
C LEU A 217 20.52 3.03 -17.30
N LYS A 218 19.33 3.21 -17.87
CA LYS A 218 18.32 4.10 -17.30
C LYS A 218 17.73 3.54 -16.01
N ILE A 219 17.47 2.24 -15.96
CA ILE A 219 16.77 1.60 -14.84
C ILE A 219 17.71 1.08 -13.76
N CYS A 220 18.99 0.88 -14.11
CA CYS A 220 20.01 0.35 -13.22
C CYS A 220 21.19 1.31 -13.00
N SER A 221 21.11 2.60 -13.36
CA SER A 221 22.06 3.63 -12.89
C SER A 221 21.55 4.27 -11.61
N GLU A 222 22.46 4.70 -10.72
CA GLU A 222 22.06 5.36 -9.47
C GLU A 222 21.37 6.70 -9.77
N ASP A 223 20.05 6.76 -9.64
CA ASP A 223 19.45 8.01 -9.14
C ASP A 223 19.86 8.10 -7.66
N LYS A 224 21.01 8.72 -7.40
CA LYS A 224 21.28 9.23 -6.05
C LYS A 224 20.28 10.37 -5.86
N PRO A 225 19.28 10.29 -4.97
CA PRO A 225 18.81 11.52 -4.36
C PRO A 225 20.04 12.10 -3.68
N THR A 226 20.57 13.19 -4.22
CA THR A 226 21.71 13.93 -3.68
C THR A 226 21.27 14.65 -2.40
N GLY A 227 20.78 13.91 -1.41
CA GLY A 227 20.52 14.36 -0.04
C GLY A 227 21.81 14.52 0.77
N SER A 228 22.93 14.86 0.12
CA SER A 228 24.23 15.07 0.76
C SER A 228 24.96 16.32 0.25
N THR A 229 24.39 17.09 -0.67
CA THR A 229 24.89 18.45 -0.95
C THR A 229 24.39 19.43 0.10
N SER A 230 23.13 19.30 0.53
CA SER A 230 22.52 20.13 1.58
C SER A 230 23.33 20.10 2.88
N LYS A 231 23.62 18.91 3.44
CA LYS A 231 24.36 18.82 4.72
C LYS A 231 25.76 19.42 4.69
N VAL A 232 26.47 19.28 3.56
CA VAL A 232 27.81 19.88 3.38
C VAL A 232 27.69 21.40 3.29
N ILE A 233 26.72 21.93 2.54
CA ILE A 233 26.48 23.37 2.43
C ILE A 233 26.11 23.98 3.78
N TRP A 234 25.20 23.35 4.55
CA TRP A 234 24.83 23.81 5.89
C TRP A 234 26.00 23.75 6.89
N SER A 235 26.86 22.73 6.78
CA SER A 235 28.09 22.64 7.59
C SER A 235 29.07 23.78 7.27
N ILE A 236 29.31 24.05 5.98
CA ILE A 236 30.19 25.14 5.54
C ILE A 236 29.64 26.50 6.00
N LEU A 237 28.32 26.71 5.83
CA LEU A 237 27.67 27.95 6.25
C LEU A 237 27.79 28.18 7.76
N ALA A 238 27.60 27.13 8.58
CA ALA A 238 27.74 27.22 10.04
C ALA A 238 29.16 27.62 10.46
N VAL A 239 30.19 27.05 9.81
CA VAL A 239 31.60 27.39 10.08
C VAL A 239 31.90 28.85 9.72
N VAL A 240 31.40 29.33 8.58
CA VAL A 240 31.60 30.73 8.16
C VAL A 240 30.95 31.70 9.15
N VAL A 241 29.73 31.41 9.62
CA VAL A 241 29.04 32.25 10.62
C VAL A 241 29.82 32.30 11.94
N LEU A 242 30.35 31.17 12.40
CA LEU A 242 31.17 31.13 13.62
C LEU A 242 32.42 32.00 13.52
N ILE A 243 33.10 32.00 12.37
CA ILE A 243 34.28 32.84 12.13
C ILE A 243 33.91 34.32 12.16
N ILE A 244 32.80 34.71 11.54
CA ILE A 244 32.30 36.09 11.56
C ILE A 244 31.97 36.53 12.99
N CYS A 245 31.24 35.68 13.75
CA CYS A 245 30.90 35.96 15.14
C CYS A 245 32.14 36.11 16.03
N ALA A 246 33.15 35.24 15.86
CA ALA A 246 34.42 35.36 16.58
C ALA A 246 35.17 36.65 16.22
N GLY A 247 35.20 37.02 14.93
CA GLY A 247 35.79 38.27 14.46
C GLY A 247 35.12 39.50 15.05
N LEU A 248 33.78 39.53 15.06
CA LEU A 248 32.99 40.60 15.67
C LEU A 248 33.20 40.67 17.19
N PHE A 249 33.29 39.54 17.86
CA PHE A 249 33.56 39.47 19.30
C PHE A 249 34.94 40.07 19.64
N VAL A 250 35.98 39.67 18.89
CA VAL A 250 37.33 40.24 19.05
C VAL A 250 37.36 41.73 18.74
N TRP A 251 36.67 42.18 17.69
CA TRP A 251 36.56 43.61 17.37
C TRP A 251 35.86 44.41 18.47
N MET A 252 34.77 43.88 19.03
CA MET A 252 34.04 44.48 20.15
C MET A 252 34.90 44.56 21.42
N MET A 253 35.68 43.52 21.69
CA MET A 253 36.64 43.52 22.81
C MET A 253 37.77 44.54 22.60
N LYS A 254 38.27 44.69 21.37
CA LYS A 254 39.27 45.72 21.01
C LYS A 254 38.70 47.14 21.13
N LYS A 255 37.44 47.34 20.72
CA LYS A 255 36.72 48.63 20.83
C LYS A 255 36.44 49.01 22.29
N ARG A 256 36.06 48.04 23.13
CA ARG A 256 35.92 48.22 24.59
C ARG A 256 37.26 48.55 25.27
N GLY A 257 38.36 47.94 24.81
CA GLY A 257 39.71 48.28 25.27
C GLY A 257 40.14 49.72 24.91
N SER A 258 39.74 50.23 23.74
CA SER A 258 40.00 51.63 23.34
C SER A 258 39.20 52.64 24.17
N HIS A 259 37.94 52.32 24.51
CA HIS A 259 37.09 53.21 25.30
C HIS A 259 37.50 53.28 26.77
N ARG A 260 38.05 52.18 27.31
CA ARG A 260 38.62 52.14 28.67
C ARG A 260 39.87 53.01 28.78
N LYS A 261 40.73 53.02 27.75
CA LYS A 261 41.92 53.91 27.69
C LYS A 261 41.57 55.40 27.62
N GLN A 262 40.43 55.79 27.05
CA GLN A 262 39.96 57.19 27.09
C GLN A 262 39.38 57.58 28.47
N LEU A 263 38.66 56.68 29.16
CA LEU A 263 38.12 56.97 30.50
C LEU A 263 39.20 57.13 31.57
N ASP A 264 40.31 56.40 31.47
CA ASP A 264 41.42 56.51 32.42
C ASP A 264 42.21 57.83 32.23
N SER A 265 42.28 58.35 31.01
CA SER A 265 42.90 59.66 30.73
C SER A 265 42.03 60.84 31.19
N ALA A 266 40.69 60.71 31.13
CA ALA A 266 39.77 61.70 31.68
C ALA A 266 39.77 61.75 33.22
N ARG A 267 40.13 60.66 33.91
CA ARG A 267 40.16 60.59 35.38
C ARG A 267 41.37 61.27 36.02
N GLN A 268 42.42 61.59 35.25
CA GLN A 268 43.59 62.33 35.74
C GLN A 268 43.40 63.85 35.78
N SER A 269 42.34 64.41 35.16
CA SER A 269 42.11 65.86 35.11
C SER A 269 41.16 66.40 36.21
N GLY A 270 40.59 65.53 37.05
CA GLY A 270 39.42 65.88 37.88
C GLY A 270 39.51 65.54 39.37
N LYS A 271 40.61 65.83 40.06
CA LYS A 271 40.67 65.75 41.55
C LYS A 271 41.42 66.93 42.16
N THR A 272 40.67 67.99 42.47
CA THR A 272 40.98 68.94 43.54
C THR A 272 39.71 69.13 44.36
N ALA A 273 39.88 69.32 45.68
CA ALA A 273 38.89 69.56 46.73
C ALA A 273 38.51 68.33 47.59
N ALA A 274 39.22 68.23 48.71
CA ALA A 274 38.71 67.69 49.97
C ALA A 274 37.56 68.59 50.51
N PRO A 275 36.81 68.16 51.53
CA PRO A 275 37.29 68.44 52.88
C PRO A 275 37.13 67.31 53.91
N SER A 276 37.95 67.51 54.93
CA SER A 276 38.12 66.83 56.21
C SER A 276 36.91 66.81 57.15
N CYS A 277 36.86 65.81 58.03
CA CYS A 277 36.58 65.99 59.47
C CYS A 277 37.21 64.86 60.33
N PHE A 278 37.84 65.31 61.41
CA PHE A 278 38.31 64.65 62.66
C PHE A 278 37.11 64.03 63.44
N ASP A 279 37.16 63.13 64.44
CA ASP A 279 38.22 62.37 65.13
C ASP A 279 37.59 61.28 66.03
N SER A 280 38.42 60.31 66.43
CA SER A 280 38.41 59.53 67.68
C SER A 280 37.46 58.35 68.00
N ALA A 281 38.16 57.28 68.41
CA ALA A 281 37.88 56.26 69.44
C ALA A 281 37.12 54.95 69.08
N HIS A 282 37.89 53.85 69.19
CA HIS A 282 37.50 52.45 69.45
C HIS A 282 36.70 52.31 70.79
N PRO A 283 36.04 51.16 71.11
CA PRO A 283 36.34 49.79 70.70
C PRO A 283 35.15 48.88 70.30
N THR A 284 35.52 47.67 69.89
CA THR A 284 34.76 46.46 69.54
C THR A 284 33.64 46.05 70.51
N PRO A 285 32.68 45.24 70.01
CA PRO A 285 32.60 43.87 70.53
C PRO A 285 32.32 42.79 69.47
N ILE A 286 32.66 41.56 69.87
CA ILE A 286 32.55 40.30 69.13
C ILE A 286 31.11 39.78 69.23
N GLY A 287 30.49 39.48 68.07
CA GLY A 287 29.17 38.85 67.97
C GLY A 287 29.26 37.37 67.61
N LYS A 288 28.59 36.54 68.42
CA LYS A 288 28.40 35.09 68.29
C LYS A 288 27.08 34.79 67.57
N VAL A 289 27.12 33.72 66.75
CA VAL A 289 26.15 32.59 66.68
C VAL A 289 24.74 32.84 66.10
N GLY A 290 24.37 31.98 65.15
CA GLY A 290 23.13 31.21 65.29
C GLY A 290 22.11 31.25 64.16
N ASN A 291 22.28 30.35 63.18
CA ASN A 291 21.31 29.38 62.64
C ASN A 291 19.89 29.78 62.18
N SER A 292 19.47 29.13 61.07
CA SER A 292 18.11 28.62 60.75
C SER A 292 17.38 29.20 59.51
N SER A 293 17.15 28.28 58.57
CA SER A 293 16.01 28.00 57.69
C SER A 293 15.03 29.10 57.22
N SER A 294 14.66 29.05 55.92
CA SER A 294 13.30 28.70 55.48
C SER A 294 13.13 28.91 53.97
N HIS A 295 12.38 28.01 53.34
CA HIS A 295 11.79 28.15 52.00
C HIS A 295 10.79 29.32 51.96
N ASP A 296 10.61 29.95 50.79
CA ASP A 296 9.26 30.25 50.28
C ASP A 296 9.21 30.48 48.75
N PHE A 297 8.01 30.25 48.20
CA PHE A 297 7.62 30.18 46.78
C PHE A 297 6.88 31.46 46.32
N ARG A 298 6.56 31.53 45.00
CA ARG A 298 5.57 32.39 44.27
C ARG A 298 6.08 33.74 43.71
N ILE A 299 5.55 34.34 42.63
CA ILE A 299 4.61 34.05 41.52
C ILE A 299 4.83 35.19 40.48
N CYS A 300 4.57 34.95 39.20
CA CYS A 300 4.61 35.95 38.11
C CYS A 300 3.42 36.93 38.08
N SER A 301 3.62 38.14 37.56
CA SER A 301 2.63 38.88 36.77
C SER A 301 3.29 39.98 35.91
N HIS A 302 2.84 40.10 34.66
CA HIS A 302 3.19 41.12 33.66
C HIS A 302 2.48 42.46 33.94
N PRO A 303 3.02 43.59 33.46
CA PRO A 303 2.25 44.79 33.21
C PRO A 303 2.02 45.08 31.71
N MET A 304 0.99 45.89 31.50
CA MET A 304 0.23 46.27 30.30
C MET A 304 1.01 46.90 29.15
#